data_AF-Q5F7M3-F1
#
_entry.id   AF-Q5F7M3-F1
#
_cell.length_a   1.000
_cell.length_b   1.000
_cell.length_c   1.000
_cell.angle_alpha   90.00
_cell.angle_beta   90.00
_cell.angle_gamma   90.00
#
_symmetry.space_group_name_H-M   'P 1'
#
loop_
_entity.id
_entity.type
_entity.pdbx_description
1 polymer ?
#
loop_
_entity_poly.entity_id
_entity_poly.type
_entity_poly.pdbx_seq_one_letter_code
_entity_poly.pdbx_strand_id
1 'polypeptide(L)' 'MFIFYTVNPEHVYFPKAYIMKVFKDKGYESQCITTVSFYICNPTLKQKTENEAYEYGRLFVKELMHKECNRESL' A
#
# COMPACT_ATOMS: atom_id res chain seq x y z
N MET A 1 10.57 12.05 -8.39
CA MET A 1 9.31 11.81 -7.67
C MET A 1 9.27 10.35 -7.24
N PHE A 2 9.01 10.07 -5.96
CA PHE A 2 9.00 8.71 -5.43
C PHE A 2 7.59 8.33 -4.96
N ILE A 3 7.15 7.11 -5.28
CA ILE A 3 5.88 6.56 -4.82
C ILE A 3 6.21 5.28 -4.06
N PHE A 4 5.69 5.14 -2.85
CA PHE A 4 5.91 3.96 -2.03
C PHE A 4 4.64 3.59 -1.28
N TYR A 5 4.65 2.40 -0.69
CA TYR A 5 3.53 1.94 0.11
C TYR A 5 4.04 1.34 1.42
N THR A 6 3.15 1.32 2.41
CA THR A 6 3.35 0.61 3.67
C THR A 6 2.18 -0.33 3.89
N VAL A 7 2.43 -1.43 4.59
CA VAL A 7 1.39 -2.36 5.06
C VAL A 7 1.60 -2.50 6.56
N ASN A 8 0.59 -2.11 7.33
CA ASN A 8 0.64 -2.21 8.79
C ASN A 8 -0.64 -2.86 9.31
N PRO A 9 -0.58 -3.69 10.36
CA PRO A 9 -1.81 -4.15 11.01
C PRO A 9 -2.61 -2.95 11.55
N GLU A 10 -3.94 -3.02 11.45
CA GLU A 10 -4.85 -2.02 12.06
C GLU A 10 -4.62 -1.92 13.58
N HIS A 11 -4.33 -3.05 14.22
CA HIS A 11 -4.08 -3.14 15.65
C HIS A 11 -2.93 -4.11 15.93
N VAL A 12 -2.02 -3.74 16.83
CA VAL A 12 -0.77 -4.47 17.10
C VAL A 12 -1.03 -5.89 17.61
N TYR A 13 -1.93 -6.05 18.59
CA TYR A 13 -2.16 -7.36 19.25
C TYR A 13 -3.21 -8.24 18.55
N PHE A 14 -4.34 -7.67 18.13
CA PHE A 14 -5.45 -8.39 17.51
C PHE A 14 -5.86 -7.73 16.18
N PRO A 15 -5.03 -7.80 15.14
CA PRO A 15 -5.37 -7.20 13.86
C PRO A 15 -6.62 -7.86 13.29
N LYS A 16 -7.57 -7.05 12.85
CA LYS A 16 -8.74 -7.46 12.05
C LYS A 16 -8.55 -7.16 10.57
N ALA A 17 -7.61 -6.28 10.25
CA ALA A 17 -7.19 -5.97 8.89
C ALA A 17 -5.71 -5.58 8.84
N TYR A 18 -5.12 -5.72 7.66
CA TYR A 18 -3.89 -5.03 7.28
C TYR A 18 -4.25 -3.79 6.46
N ILE A 19 -3.68 -2.65 6.85
CA ILE A 19 -3.92 -1.36 6.23
C ILE A 19 -2.74 -1.06 5.31
N MET A 20 -3.01 -1.08 4.00
CA MET A 20 -2.08 -0.67 2.98
C MET A 20 -2.27 0.83 2.72
N LYS A 21 -1.20 1.62 2.83
CA LYS A 21 -1.20 3.05 2.50
C LYS A 21 -0.17 3.34 1.42
N VAL A 22 -0.57 4.09 0.40
CA VAL A 22 0.32 4.54 -0.68
C VAL A 22 0.62 6.01 -0.48
N PHE A 23 1.88 6.37 -0.62
CA PHE A 23 2.40 7.71 -0.45
C PHE A 23 3.08 8.19 -1.72
N LYS A 24 2.88 9.47 -2.04
CA LYS A 24 3.59 10.20 -3.09
C LYS A 24 4.48 11.24 -2.42
N ASP A 25 5.78 11.14 -2.67
CA ASP A 25 6.76 12.08 -2.17
C ASP A 25 6.70 13.41 -2.95
N LYS A 26 6.62 14.52 -2.22
CA LYS A 26 6.60 15.90 -2.70
C LYS A 26 7.82 16.71 -2.21
N GLY A 27 8.93 16.04 -1.92
CA GLY A 27 10.23 16.66 -1.63
C GLY A 27 10.45 16.94 -0.15
N TYR A 28 9.55 17.68 0.50
CA TYR A 28 9.62 17.94 1.95
C TYR A 28 8.66 17.08 2.76
N GLU A 29 7.63 16.54 2.12
CA GLU A 29 6.60 15.73 2.75
C GLU A 29 6.13 14.62 1.81
N SER A 30 5.66 13.54 2.41
CA SER A 30 4.98 12.46 1.71
C SER A 30 3.48 12.58 1.91
N GLN A 31 2.72 12.71 0.83
CA GLN A 31 1.27 12.74 0.89
C GLN A 31 0.71 11.32 0.75
N CYS A 32 -0.12 10.88 1.70
CA CYS A 32 -0.91 9.66 1.52
C CYS A 32 -1.96 9.88 0.43
N ILE A 33 -1.88 9.12 -0.66
CA ILE A 33 -2.79 9.25 -1.81
C ILE A 33 -3.89 8.18 -1.81
N THR A 34 -3.66 7.05 -1.13
CA THR A 34 -4.59 5.92 -1.12
C THR A 34 -4.43 5.13 0.16
N THR A 35 -5.54 4.69 0.74
CA THR A 35 -5.57 3.75 1.86
C THR A 35 -6.54 2.63 1.51
N VAL A 36 -6.10 1.39 1.65
CA VAL A 36 -6.90 0.18 1.37
C VAL A 36 -6.80 -0.76 2.56
N SER A 37 -7.93 -1.34 2.97
CA SER A 37 -7.99 -2.29 4.08
C SER A 37 -8.15 -3.71 3.56
N PHE A 38 -7.31 -4.61 4.05
CA PHE A 38 -7.33 -6.05 3.76
C PHE A 38 -7.79 -6.80 5.00
N TYR A 39 -9.08 -7.16 5.04
CA TYR A 39 -9.68 -7.82 6.19
C TYR A 39 -9.16 -9.26 6.36
N ILE A 40 -8.82 -9.59 7.60
CA ILE A 40 -8.42 -10.95 7.99
C ILE A 40 -9.70 -11.76 8.18
N CYS A 41 -10.15 -12.43 7.12
CA CYS A 41 -11.35 -13.28 7.16
C CYS A 41 -11.13 -14.58 7.93
N ASN A 42 -9.87 -15.05 8.03
CA ASN A 42 -9.51 -16.21 8.83
C ASN A 42 -8.32 -15.85 9.76
N PRO A 43 -8.53 -15.79 11.09
CA PRO A 43 -7.48 -15.48 12.06
C PRO A 43 -6.28 -16.42 12.04
N THR A 44 -6.39 -17.63 11.50
CA THR A 44 -5.25 -18.55 11.36
C THR A 44 -4.42 -18.30 10.10
N LEU A 45 -4.92 -17.49 9.16
CA LEU A 45 -4.29 -17.19 7.88
C LEU A 45 -3.89 -15.71 7.75
N LYS A 46 -3.56 -15.04 8.85
CA LYS A 46 -3.15 -13.61 8.86
C LYS A 46 -2.06 -13.30 7.83
N GLN A 47 -1.04 -14.16 7.75
CA GLN A 47 0.07 -13.99 6.81
C GLN A 47 -0.39 -14.02 5.34
N LYS A 48 -1.46 -14.77 5.01
CA LYS A 48 -2.02 -14.76 3.66
C LYS A 48 -2.58 -13.38 3.32
N THR A 49 -3.38 -12.81 4.22
CA THR A 49 -3.95 -11.45 4.06
C THR A 49 -2.86 -10.38 4.03
N GLU A 50 -1.81 -10.53 4.83
CA GLU A 50 -0.63 -9.64 4.80
C GLU A 50 0.07 -9.69 3.44
N ASN A 51 0.34 -10.89 2.92
CA ASN A 51 0.96 -11.09 1.61
C ASN A 51 0.10 -10.52 0.48
N GLU A 52 -1.22 -10.67 0.55
CA GLU A 52 -2.16 -10.07 -0.41
C GLU A 52 -2.06 -8.53 -0.37
N ALA A 53 -1.97 -7.93 0.81
CA ALA A 53 -1.79 -6.47 0.95
C ALA A 53 -0.44 -5.99 0.37
N TYR A 54 0.65 -6.72 0.60
CA TYR A 54 1.96 -6.42 0.02
C TYR A 54 1.98 -6.57 -1.50
N GLU A 55 1.42 -7.66 -2.02
CA GLU A 55 1.33 -7.92 -3.46
C GLU A 55 0.52 -6.83 -4.17
N TYR A 56 -0.64 -6.47 -3.61
CA TYR A 56 -1.46 -5.39 -4.11
C TYR A 56 -0.69 -4.06 -4.10
N GLY A 57 -0.06 -3.71 -2.98
CA GLY A 57 0.76 -2.49 -2.86
C GLY A 57 1.86 -2.43 -3.91
N ARG A 58 2.59 -3.53 -4.14
CA ARG A 58 3.65 -3.63 -5.15
C ARG A 58 3.11 -3.37 -6.56
N LEU A 59 2.03 -4.04 -6.95
CA LEU A 59 1.44 -3.90 -8.28
C LEU A 59 0.86 -2.50 -8.49
N PHE A 60 0.16 -1.97 -7.49
CA PHE A 60 -0.45 -0.64 -7.54
C PHE A 60 0.61 0.47 -7.66
N VAL A 61 1.67 0.43 -6.85
CA VAL A 61 2.77 1.40 -6.95
C VAL A 61 3.50 1.29 -8.29
N LYS A 62 3.73 0.08 -8.80
CA LYS A 62 4.34 -0.13 -10.12
C LYS A 62 3.50 0.53 -11.22
N GLU A 63 2.18 0.37 -11.19
CA GLU A 63 1.27 0.98 -12.16
C GLU A 63 1.28 2.51 -12.05
N LEU A 64 1.25 3.05 -10.84
CA LEU A 64 1.32 4.51 -10.62
C LEU A 64 2.64 5.10 -11.13
N MET A 65 3.78 4.47 -10.80
CA MET A 65 5.08 4.92 -11.29
C MET A 65 5.16 4.90 -12.83
N HIS A 66 4.61 3.86 -13.46
CA HIS A 66 4.56 3.79 -14.93
C HIS A 66 3.71 4.91 -15.54
N LYS A 67 2.54 5.21 -14.97
CA LYS A 67 1.67 6.31 -15.43
C LYS A 67 2.33 7.67 -15.29
N GLU A 68 3.03 7.92 -14.18
CA GLU A 68 3.69 9.20 -13.95
C GLU A 68 4.90 9.39 -14.88
N CYS A 69 5.71 8.35 -15.09
CA CYS A 69 6.83 8.39 -16.05
C CYS A 69 6.34 8.74 -17.47
N ASN A 70 5.24 8.12 -17.92
CA ASN A 70 4.66 8.41 -19.23
C ASN A 70 4.01 9.80 -19.31
N ARG A 71 3.60 10.38 -18.18
CA ARG A 71 3.05 11.74 -18.13
C ARG A 71 4.16 12.80 -18.21
N GLU A 72 5.32 12.54 -17.62
CA GLU A 72 6.48 13.44 -17.70
C GLU A 72 7.14 13.44 -19.10
N SER A 73 6.90 12.41 -19.92
CA SER A 73 7.40 12.34 -21.30
C SER A 73 6.58 13.10 -22.35
N LEU A 74 5.43 13.67 -21.98
CA LEU A 74 4.52 14.43 -22.86
C LEU A 74 4.56 15.92 -22.50
#